data_AF-A0A934TD36-F1
#
_entry.id   AF-A0A934TD36-F1
#
_cell.length_a   1.000
_cell.length_b   1.000
_cell.length_c   1.000
_cell.angle_alpha   90.00
_cell.angle_beta   90.00
_cell.angle_gamma   90.00
#
_symmetry.space_group_name_H-M   'P 1'
#
loop_
_entity.id
_entity.type
_entity.pdbx_description
1 polymer ?
#
loop_
_entity_poly.entity_id
_entity_poly.type
_entity_poly.pdbx_seq_one_letter_code
_entity_poly.pdbx_strand_id
1 'polypeptide(L)' 'MKNIEKAETTYTPEPEISPTPDLADPGEGKGWRRKSDGYIYIGSVYLGKLFFINGKRLDEPIDEKPEDFELVDLLEG' A
#
# COMPACT_ATOMS: atom_id res chain seq x y z
N MET A 1 5.75 -36.90 -38.79
CA MET A 1 4.80 -35.97 -38.17
C MET A 1 5.47 -35.39 -36.93
N LYS A 2 5.58 -34.05 -36.81
CA LYS A 2 6.19 -33.42 -35.62
C LYS A 2 5.10 -33.29 -34.55
N ASN A 3 5.30 -33.92 -33.40
CA ASN A 3 4.43 -33.75 -32.24
C ASN A 3 4.67 -32.33 -31.69
N ILE A 4 3.60 -31.55 -31.62
CA ILE A 4 3.62 -30.20 -31.05
C ILE A 4 3.17 -30.39 -29.60
N GLU A 5 4.12 -30.36 -28.67
CA GLU A 5 3.80 -30.35 -27.24
C GLU A 5 3.07 -29.05 -26.93
N LYS A 6 1.83 -29.14 -26.44
CA LYS A 6 1.09 -27.99 -25.95
C LYS A 6 1.73 -27.58 -24.62
N ALA A 7 2.33 -26.40 -24.58
CA ALA A 7 2.77 -25.80 -23.33
C ALA A 7 1.54 -25.60 -22.43
N GLU A 8 1.49 -26.31 -21.31
CA GLU A 8 0.51 -26.07 -20.26
C GLU A 8 0.87 -24.75 -19.58
N THR A 9 0.08 -23.71 -19.86
CA THR A 9 0.23 -22.43 -19.16
C THR A 9 -0.35 -22.58 -17.75
N THR A 10 0.49 -22.52 -16.72
CA THR A 10 0.00 -22.44 -15.35
C THR A 10 -0.48 -21.01 -15.12
N TYR A 11 -1.79 -20.83 -15.00
CA TYR A 11 -2.37 -19.55 -14.56
C TYR A 11 -2.03 -19.35 -13.09
N THR A 12 -1.20 -18.36 -12.78
CA THR A 12 -1.06 -17.84 -11.42
C THR A 12 -2.15 -16.78 -11.25
N PRO A 13 -3.13 -16.97 -10.36
CA PRO A 13 -4.11 -15.92 -10.11
C PRO A 13 -3.39 -14.66 -9.64
N GLU A 14 -3.70 -13.54 -10.27
CA GLU A 14 -3.29 -12.23 -9.74
C GLU A 14 -3.86 -12.08 -8.33
N PRO A 15 -3.11 -11.49 -7.37
CA PRO A 15 -3.61 -11.31 -6.02
C PRO A 15 -4.92 -10.50 -6.08
N GLU A 16 -5.98 -11.04 -5.48
CA GLU A 16 -7.26 -10.33 -5.41
C GLU A 16 -7.05 -9.04 -4.62
N ILE A 17 -7.17 -7.90 -5.29
CA ILE A 17 -7.16 -6.58 -4.67
C ILE A 17 -8.40 -6.50 -3.77
N SER A 18 -8.20 -6.42 -2.44
CA SER A 18 -9.29 -6.15 -1.51
C SER A 18 -9.95 -4.83 -1.92
N PRO A 19 -11.27 -4.80 -2.16
CA PRO A 19 -11.96 -3.56 -2.49
C PRO A 19 -12.00 -2.59 -1.29
N THR A 20 -11.80 -3.12 -0.08
CA THR A 20 -11.83 -2.34 1.17
C THR A 20 -10.43 -1.83 1.51
N PRO A 21 -10.27 -0.52 1.77
CA PRO A 21 -9.00 0.03 2.22
C PRO A 21 -8.68 -0.41 3.65
N ASP A 22 -7.40 -0.55 3.96
CA ASP A 22 -6.93 -0.88 5.31
C ASP A 22 -7.11 0.31 6.28
N LEU A 23 -7.02 1.53 5.76
CA LEU A 23 -7.40 2.76 6.46
C LEU A 23 -8.47 3.47 5.65
N ALA A 24 -9.67 3.61 6.21
CA ALA A 24 -10.78 4.33 5.58
C ALA A 24 -10.49 5.83 5.47
N ASP A 25 -11.30 6.55 4.69
CA ASP A 25 -11.23 8.00 4.57
C ASP A 25 -11.22 8.68 5.97
N PRO A 26 -10.20 9.51 6.28
CA PRO A 26 -10.07 10.12 7.61
C PRO A 26 -11.11 11.22 7.88
N GLY A 27 -11.83 11.69 6.86
CA GLY A 27 -12.77 12.79 6.94
C GLY A 27 -12.15 14.17 6.75
N GLU A 28 -13.01 15.19 6.66
CA GLU A 28 -12.61 16.58 6.43
C GLU A 28 -11.70 17.10 7.55
N GLY A 29 -10.66 17.84 7.17
CA GLY A 29 -9.67 18.41 8.11
C GLY A 29 -8.80 17.37 8.82
N LYS A 30 -8.77 16.11 8.36
CA LYS A 30 -7.98 15.03 8.96
C LYS A 30 -7.13 14.30 7.92
N GLY A 31 -6.09 13.62 8.41
CA GLY A 31 -5.22 12.80 7.57
C GLY A 31 -4.61 11.63 8.34
N TRP A 32 -4.19 10.61 7.61
CA TRP A 32 -3.37 9.52 8.14
C TRP A 32 -1.90 9.88 8.02
N ARG A 33 -1.23 10.11 9.16
CA ARG A 33 0.21 10.33 9.22
C ARG A 33 0.91 9.00 9.41
N ARG A 34 1.83 8.66 8.50
CA ARG A 34 2.74 7.52 8.68
C ARG A 34 3.82 7.86 9.70
N LYS A 35 4.00 7.01 10.70
CA LYS A 35 4.90 7.25 11.85
C LYS A 35 6.38 7.25 11.47
N SER A 36 6.76 6.51 10.43
CA SER A 36 8.17 6.33 10.05
C SER A 36 8.80 7.57 9.38
N ASP A 37 8.00 8.35 8.64
CA ASP A 37 8.49 9.47 7.84
C ASP A 37 7.64 10.75 7.96
N GLY A 38 6.51 10.69 8.65
CA GLY A 38 5.59 11.82 8.82
C GLY A 38 4.77 12.14 7.58
N TYR A 39 4.80 11.31 6.54
CA TYR A 39 4.02 11.53 5.32
C TYR A 39 2.53 11.45 5.63
N ILE A 40 1.74 12.38 5.08
CA ILE A 40 0.30 12.53 5.33
C ILE A 40 -0.50 12.10 4.11
N TYR A 41 -1.45 11.20 4.33
CA TYR A 41 -2.46 10.77 3.35
C TYR A 41 -3.82 11.40 3.72
N ILE A 42 -4.47 12.09 2.78
CA ILE A 42 -5.75 12.83 3.00
C ILE A 42 -6.96 12.01 2.51
N GLY A 43 -6.83 10.69 2.41
CA GLY A 43 -7.89 9.82 1.92
C GLY A 43 -7.66 8.38 2.38
N SER A 44 -8.47 7.46 1.85
CA SER A 44 -8.30 6.03 2.10
C SER A 44 -6.91 5.55 1.71
N VAL A 45 -6.31 4.67 2.52
CA VAL A 45 -4.99 4.07 2.28
C VAL A 45 -5.14 2.56 2.10
N TYR A 46 -4.58 2.08 1.00
CA TYR A 46 -4.37 0.65 0.73
C TYR A 46 -2.92 0.33 1.02
N LEU A 47 -2.69 -0.55 1.98
CA LEU A 47 -1.36 -0.87 2.48
C LEU A 47 -0.68 -1.94 1.63
N GLY A 48 0.64 -1.98 1.73
CA GLY A 48 1.45 -2.92 1.02
C GLY A 48 2.89 -2.83 1.46
N LYS A 49 3.82 -2.99 0.51
CA LYS A 49 5.25 -2.92 0.80
C LYS A 49 5.80 -1.53 0.53
N LEU A 50 6.38 -0.92 1.56
CA LEU A 50 7.10 0.34 1.47
C LEU A 50 8.56 0.08 1.12
N PHE A 51 8.99 0.54 -0.06
CA PHE A 51 10.36 0.38 -0.55
C PHE A 51 11.23 1.62 -0.37
N PHE A 52 10.61 2.79 -0.15
CA PHE A 52 11.30 4.07 -0.11
C PHE A 52 10.79 4.94 1.02
N ILE A 53 11.71 5.59 1.73
CA ILE A 53 11.41 6.64 2.71
C ILE A 53 12.25 7.86 2.36
N ASN A 54 11.61 9.04 2.24
CA ASN A 54 12.29 10.31 1.92
C ASN A 54 13.24 10.21 0.70
N GLY A 55 12.80 9.51 -0.35
CA GLY A 55 13.57 9.31 -1.58
C GLY A 55 14.73 8.30 -1.48
N LYS A 56 14.94 7.66 -0.33
CA LYS A 56 15.96 6.62 -0.14
C LYS A 56 15.34 5.23 -0.19
N ARG A 57 15.93 4.34 -0.99
CA ARG A 57 15.54 2.93 -1.03
C ARG A 57 15.93 2.24 0.28
N LEU A 58 15.04 1.42 0.82
CA LEU A 58 15.30 0.57 1.98
C LEU A 58 16.02 -0.72 1.54
N ASP A 59 16.91 -1.23 2.40
CA ASP A 59 17.59 -2.51 2.17
C ASP A 59 16.57 -3.67 2.17
N GLU A 60 15.61 -3.62 3.10
CA GLU A 60 14.46 -4.51 3.16
C GLU A 60 13.15 -3.71 3.12
N PRO A 61 12.16 -4.10 2.31
CA PRO A 61 10.86 -3.43 2.29
C PRO A 61 10.10 -3.61 3.60
N ILE A 62 9.43 -2.56 4.06
CA ILE A 62 8.55 -2.64 5.24
C ILE A 62 7.17 -3.11 4.79
N ASP A 63 6.60 -4.09 5.48
CA ASP A 63 5.21 -4.50 5.30
C ASP A 63 4.33 -3.58 6.15
N GLU A 64 3.68 -2.60 5.51
CA GLU A 64 2.92 -1.58 6.21
C GLU A 64 1.64 -2.15 6.82
N LYS A 65 1.34 -1.74 8.06
CA LYS A 65 0.13 -2.13 8.78
C LYS A 65 -0.63 -0.89 9.24
N PRO A 66 -1.93 -0.99 9.53
CA PRO A 66 -2.71 0.14 10.05
C PRO A 66 -2.08 0.79 11.28
N GLU A 67 -1.38 0.02 12.12
CA GLU A 67 -0.71 0.52 13.33
C GLU A 67 0.52 1.39 13.03
N ASP A 68 1.05 1.40 11.81
CA ASP A 68 2.15 2.29 11.39
C ASP A 68 1.67 3.72 11.11
N PHE A 69 0.36 3.95 11.20
CA PHE A 69 -0.28 5.22 10.97
C PHE A 69 -0.96 5.75 12.23
N GLU A 70 -1.20 7.04 12.24
CA GLU A 70 -2.01 7.72 13.24
C GLU A 70 -2.90 8.76 12.56
N LEU A 71 -4.12 8.92 13.10
CA LEU A 71 -5.04 9.95 12.63
C LEU A 71 -4.61 11.30 13.21
N VAL A 72 -4.43 12.30 12.35
CA VAL A 72 -4.04 13.66 12.74
C VAL A 72 -5.03 14.69 12.21
N ASP A 73 -5.19 15.78 12.95
CA ASP A 73 -5.88 16.97 12.46
C ASP A 73 -4.95 17.77 11.53
N LEU A 74 -5.47 18.18 10.38
CA LEU A 74 -4.82 19.09 9.45
C LEU A 74 -5.26 20.49 9.85
N LEU A 75 -4.39 21.25 10.51
CA LEU A 75 -4.64 22.66 10.74
C LEU A 75 -4.75 23.35 9.37
N GLU A 76 -5.89 23.98 9.10
CA GLU A 76 -5.95 24.96 8.01
C GLU A 76 -5.01 26.10 8.37
N GLY A 77 -4.01 26.33 7.51
CA GLY A 77 -3.08 27.46 7.62
C GLY A 77 -3.75 28.78 7.25
#